data_AF-A0A149PV91-F1
#
_entry.id   AF-A0A149PV91-F1
#
_cell.length_a   1.000
_cell.length_b   1.000
_cell.length_c   1.000
_cell.angle_alpha   90.00
_cell.angle_beta   90.00
_cell.angle_gamma   90.00
#
_symmetry.space_group_name_H-M   'P 1'
#
loop_
_entity.id
_entity.type
_entity.pdbx_description
1 polymer ?
#
loop_
_entity_poly.entity_id
_entity_poly.type
_entity_poly.pdbx_seq_one_letter_code
_entity_poly.pdbx_strand_id
1 'polypeptide(L)'
;MARYIGPTCKLARREGADLSLKSPARALDSKCKLEQKPGQHGATARKGKLSDYATQLREKQKVKRIYGLLERQFRNYYKKASTKKGNTGENLLQLLETRLDNVVYRMGFAVTRPAARQLVSHRGVTVNGKSVNLASYQVKAGDAIALSEKAAKQLRVQEALTVAAQHDLSPSWVEVDSGKFTGIFKAVPDRSDLPADINEALIVELYSK
;
A
#
# COMPACT_ATOMS: atom_id res chain seq x y z
N MET A 1 -16.01 2.74 8.09
CA MET A 1 -15.24 2.44 6.86
C MET A 1 -14.86 0.97 6.84
N ALA A 2 -15.22 0.22 5.78
CA ALA A 2 -14.94 -1.21 5.73
C ALA A 2 -13.44 -1.46 5.43
N ARG A 3 -12.70 -1.98 6.40
CA ARG A 3 -11.27 -2.33 6.31
C ARG A 3 -10.88 -3.36 7.37
N TYR A 4 -9.71 -3.99 7.20
CA TYR A 4 -9.10 -4.79 8.26
C TYR A 4 -8.55 -3.87 9.37
N ILE A 5 -8.99 -4.10 10.61
CA ILE A 5 -8.56 -3.35 11.81
C ILE A 5 -7.89 -4.26 12.86
N GLY A 6 -7.67 -5.54 12.51
CA GLY A 6 -7.09 -6.52 13.43
C GLY A 6 -5.56 -6.47 13.52
N PRO A 7 -4.95 -7.48 14.18
CA PRO A 7 -3.50 -7.54 14.38
C PRO A 7 -2.71 -7.66 13.07
N THR A 8 -1.94 -6.62 12.70
CA THR A 8 -1.20 -6.60 11.43
C THR A 8 0.06 -7.48 11.42
N CYS A 9 0.74 -7.69 12.56
CA CYS A 9 1.84 -8.67 12.66
C CYS A 9 1.36 -10.09 12.29
N LYS A 10 0.10 -10.44 12.55
CA LYS A 10 -0.48 -11.73 12.15
C LYS A 10 -0.49 -11.89 10.63
N LEU A 11 -0.72 -10.80 9.91
CA LEU A 11 -0.73 -10.78 8.44
C LEU A 11 0.68 -10.95 7.88
N ALA A 12 1.66 -10.18 8.38
CA ALA A 12 3.06 -10.27 7.97
C ALA A 12 3.60 -11.69 8.22
N ARG A 13 3.43 -12.24 9.43
CA ARG A 13 3.81 -13.61 9.78
C ARG A 13 3.12 -14.69 8.94
N ARG A 14 1.92 -14.42 8.43
CA ARG A 14 1.20 -15.39 7.59
C ARG A 14 1.75 -15.42 6.17
N GLU A 15 2.17 -14.28 5.65
CA GLU A 15 2.75 -14.16 4.31
C GLU A 15 4.28 -14.35 4.32
N GLY A 16 4.93 -14.30 5.49
CA GLY A 16 6.37 -14.51 5.63
C GLY A 16 7.20 -13.36 5.05
N ALA A 17 6.62 -12.17 4.92
CA ALA A 17 7.25 -10.99 4.34
C ALA A 17 6.81 -9.73 5.08
N ASP A 18 7.63 -8.67 5.02
CA ASP A 18 7.21 -7.36 5.49
C ASP A 18 6.16 -6.77 4.53
N LEU A 19 5.02 -6.39 5.08
CA LEU A 19 3.91 -5.80 4.35
C LEU A 19 3.86 -4.26 4.49
N SER A 20 4.86 -3.66 5.16
CA SER A 20 4.93 -2.24 5.49
C SER A 20 3.69 -1.72 6.24
N LEU A 21 3.06 -2.59 7.03
CA LEU A 21 1.87 -2.27 7.84
C LEU A 21 2.21 -1.72 9.24
N LYS A 22 3.51 -1.60 9.55
CA LYS A 22 4.05 -1.02 10.77
C LYS A 22 5.11 0.00 10.38
N SER A 23 5.29 1.02 11.23
CA SER A 23 6.32 2.05 11.03
C SER A 23 7.71 1.43 10.87
N PRO A 24 8.56 1.92 9.94
CA PRO A 24 9.93 1.46 9.79
C PRO A 24 10.87 1.94 10.91
N ALA A 25 10.43 2.88 11.77
CA ALA A 25 11.23 3.42 12.89
C ALA A 25 11.80 2.37 13.87
N ARG A 26 11.28 1.13 13.82
CA ARG A 26 11.88 -0.05 14.47
C ARG A 26 11.81 -1.21 13.49
N ALA A 27 12.86 -2.02 13.42
CA ALA A 27 12.89 -3.21 12.57
C ALA A 27 11.68 -4.13 12.81
N LEU A 28 11.16 -4.77 11.77
CA LEU A 28 9.98 -5.62 11.88
C LEU A 28 10.21 -6.81 12.82
N ASP A 29 11.42 -7.39 12.81
CA ASP A 29 11.77 -8.55 13.62
C ASP A 29 11.71 -8.28 15.12
N SER A 30 11.95 -7.02 15.52
CA SER A 30 11.77 -6.58 16.92
C SER A 30 10.29 -6.56 17.36
N LYS A 31 9.34 -6.58 16.41
CA LYS A 31 7.90 -6.47 16.66
C LYS A 31 7.15 -7.78 16.43
N CYS A 32 7.58 -8.56 15.45
CA CYS A 32 6.90 -9.76 15.00
C CYS A 32 7.91 -10.88 14.76
N LYS A 33 7.62 -12.11 15.22
CA LYS A 33 8.39 -13.31 14.85
C LYS A 33 8.08 -13.73 13.41
N LEU A 34 8.72 -13.10 12.41
CA LEU A 34 8.35 -13.21 10.99
C LEU A 34 8.40 -14.65 10.46
N GLU A 35 9.46 -15.38 10.83
CA GLU A 35 9.68 -16.78 10.43
C GLU A 35 8.59 -17.74 10.93
N GLN A 36 7.92 -17.41 12.03
CA GLN A 36 6.94 -18.28 12.65
C GLN A 36 5.52 -17.91 12.20
N LYS A 37 4.84 -18.82 11.50
CA LYS A 37 3.43 -18.65 11.13
C LYS A 37 2.55 -18.36 12.37
N PRO A 38 1.45 -17.61 12.23
CA PRO A 38 0.59 -17.31 13.38
C PRO A 38 -0.32 -18.49 13.76
N GLY A 39 -0.61 -18.62 15.06
CA GLY A 39 -1.46 -19.66 15.65
C GLY A 39 -0.67 -20.69 16.46
N GLN A 40 -1.36 -21.54 17.21
CA GLN A 40 -0.75 -22.58 18.06
C GLN A 40 0.13 -23.55 17.26
N HIS A 41 -0.36 -24.00 16.09
CA HIS A 41 0.41 -24.85 15.18
C HIS A 41 1.46 -24.08 14.36
N GLY A 42 1.67 -22.79 14.60
CA GLY A 42 2.59 -21.97 13.81
C GLY A 42 4.06 -22.37 13.97
N ALA A 43 4.44 -22.85 15.16
CA ALA A 43 5.79 -23.37 15.44
C ALA A 43 6.02 -24.77 14.84
N THR A 44 4.98 -25.60 14.85
CA THR A 44 5.05 -27.02 14.46
C THR A 44 4.60 -27.27 13.02
N ALA A 45 4.06 -26.25 12.34
CA ALA A 45 3.66 -26.33 10.94
C ALA A 45 4.90 -26.60 10.08
N ARG A 46 5.07 -27.85 9.66
CA ARG A 46 6.06 -28.20 8.64
C ARG A 46 5.82 -27.33 7.40
N LYS A 47 6.89 -26.76 6.83
CA LYS A 47 6.87 -26.07 5.54
C LYS A 47 6.64 -27.12 4.43
N GLY A 48 5.45 -27.72 4.40
CA GLY A 48 5.04 -28.63 3.34
C GLY A 48 4.92 -27.90 2.01
N LYS A 49 5.10 -28.63 0.91
CA LYS A 49 4.94 -28.09 -0.45
C LYS A 49 3.52 -27.53 -0.60
N LEU A 50 3.41 -26.25 -0.95
CA LEU A 50 2.12 -25.62 -1.22
C LEU A 50 1.59 -26.14 -2.56
N SER A 51 0.27 -26.29 -2.66
CA SER A 51 -0.38 -26.51 -3.95
C SER A 51 -0.36 -25.22 -4.79
N ASP A 52 -0.50 -25.34 -6.10
CA ASP A 52 -0.48 -24.19 -7.01
C ASP A 52 -1.56 -23.16 -6.67
N TYR A 53 -2.78 -23.64 -6.36
CA TYR A 53 -3.85 -22.78 -5.85
C TYR A 53 -3.46 -22.06 -4.56
N ALA A 54 -2.80 -22.74 -3.62
CA ALA A 54 -2.37 -22.12 -2.38
C ALA A 54 -1.31 -21.04 -2.64
N THR A 55 -0.35 -21.28 -3.54
CA THR A 55 0.68 -20.31 -3.93
C THR A 55 0.06 -19.06 -4.56
N GLN A 56 -0.82 -19.25 -5.55
CA GLN A 56 -1.57 -18.16 -6.20
C GLN A 56 -2.43 -17.36 -5.20
N LEU A 57 -3.13 -18.07 -4.30
CA LEU A 57 -3.93 -17.43 -3.26
C LEU A 57 -3.08 -16.60 -2.31
N ARG A 58 -1.89 -17.07 -1.90
CA ARG A 58 -1.00 -16.33 -1.01
C ARG A 58 -0.54 -15.04 -1.67
N GLU A 59 -0.13 -15.11 -2.93
CA GLU A 59 0.35 -13.95 -3.66
C GLU A 59 -0.73 -12.84 -3.78
N LYS A 60 -1.96 -13.23 -4.15
CA LYS A 60 -3.10 -12.30 -4.13
C LYS A 60 -3.32 -11.70 -2.74
N GLN A 61 -3.30 -12.53 -1.70
CA GLN A 61 -3.56 -12.07 -0.33
C GLN A 61 -2.47 -11.12 0.16
N LYS A 62 -1.21 -11.36 -0.20
CA LYS A 62 -0.07 -10.48 0.09
C LYS A 62 -0.33 -9.09 -0.49
N VAL A 63 -0.55 -8.98 -1.80
CA VAL A 63 -0.83 -7.69 -2.47
C VAL A 63 -2.07 -7.00 -1.89
N LYS A 64 -3.18 -7.74 -1.71
CA LYS A 64 -4.40 -7.17 -1.12
C LYS A 64 -4.15 -6.59 0.27
N ARG A 65 -3.31 -7.22 1.10
CA ARG A 65 -2.99 -6.77 2.45
C ARG A 65 -2.03 -5.60 2.46
N ILE A 66 -1.04 -5.57 1.57
CA ILE A 66 -0.13 -4.41 1.37
C ILE A 66 -0.95 -3.16 1.15
N TYR A 67 -1.88 -3.19 0.19
CA TYR A 67 -2.75 -2.04 -0.12
C TYR A 67 -3.98 -1.89 0.80
N GLY A 68 -4.18 -2.79 1.76
CA GLY A 68 -5.28 -2.71 2.73
C GLY A 68 -6.68 -2.79 2.12
N LEU A 69 -6.87 -3.54 1.04
CA LEU A 69 -8.12 -3.63 0.28
C LEU A 69 -9.03 -4.78 0.73
N LEU A 70 -10.33 -4.61 0.53
CA LEU A 70 -11.29 -5.72 0.61
C LEU A 70 -11.31 -6.52 -0.69
N GLU A 71 -11.68 -7.80 -0.60
CA GLU A 71 -11.69 -8.71 -1.75
C GLU A 71 -12.56 -8.19 -2.90
N ARG A 72 -13.76 -7.69 -2.59
CA ARG A 72 -14.65 -7.12 -3.61
C ARG A 72 -14.02 -5.94 -4.35
N GLN A 73 -13.33 -5.07 -3.61
CA GLN A 73 -12.67 -3.90 -4.20
C GLN A 73 -11.45 -4.34 -5.03
N PHE A 74 -10.66 -5.29 -4.53
CA PHE A 74 -9.51 -5.83 -5.26
C PHE A 74 -9.93 -6.52 -6.56
N ARG A 75 -10.98 -7.35 -6.53
CA ARG A 75 -11.56 -7.98 -7.72
C ARG A 75 -12.05 -6.94 -8.74
N ASN A 76 -12.62 -5.83 -8.29
CA ASN A 76 -13.03 -4.75 -9.19
C ASN A 76 -11.83 -4.04 -9.83
N TYR A 77 -10.71 -3.89 -9.12
CA TYR A 77 -9.47 -3.39 -9.72
C TYR A 77 -8.90 -4.36 -10.75
N TYR A 78 -8.92 -5.66 -10.47
CA TYR A 78 -8.53 -6.68 -11.44
C TYR A 78 -9.38 -6.62 -12.71
N LYS A 79 -10.71 -6.56 -12.58
CA LYS A 79 -11.61 -6.41 -13.74
C LYS A 79 -11.32 -5.14 -14.55
N LYS A 80 -10.98 -4.03 -13.89
CA LYS A 80 -10.59 -2.78 -14.58
C LYS A 80 -9.22 -2.91 -15.25
N ALA A 81 -8.29 -3.64 -14.65
CA ALA A 81 -6.98 -3.90 -15.21
C ALA A 81 -7.07 -4.80 -16.46
N SER A 82 -7.91 -5.83 -16.42
CA SER A 82 -8.07 -6.78 -17.53
C SER A 82 -8.73 -6.18 -18.78
N THR A 83 -9.45 -5.06 -18.65
CA THR A 83 -10.03 -4.35 -19.80
C THR A 83 -9.11 -3.28 -20.37
N LYS A 84 -7.99 -2.98 -19.70
CA LYS A 84 -6.98 -2.04 -20.21
C LYS A 84 -6.09 -2.77 -21.22
N LYS A 85 -5.57 -2.02 -22.19
CA LYS A 85 -4.54 -2.52 -23.12
C LYS A 85 -3.23 -2.78 -22.35
N GLY A 86 -2.43 -3.72 -22.83
CA GLY A 86 -1.15 -4.09 -22.22
C GLY A 86 -1.27 -5.24 -21.21
N ASN A 87 -0.26 -5.41 -20.37
CA ASN A 87 -0.19 -6.49 -19.39
C ASN A 87 -1.15 -6.26 -18.22
N THR A 88 -2.07 -7.20 -17.99
CA THR A 88 -3.07 -7.13 -16.90
C THR A 88 -2.44 -7.03 -15.51
N GLY A 89 -1.34 -7.73 -15.25
CA GLY A 89 -0.65 -7.71 -13.96
C GLY A 89 -0.05 -6.35 -13.64
N GLU A 90 0.62 -5.75 -14.61
CA GLU A 90 1.19 -4.40 -14.52
C GLU A 90 0.09 -3.36 -14.35
N ASN A 91 -0.95 -3.43 -15.18
CA ASN A 91 -2.13 -2.57 -15.09
C ASN A 91 -2.80 -2.63 -13.70
N LEU A 92 -2.84 -3.81 -13.08
CA LEU A 92 -3.37 -3.97 -11.73
C LEU A 92 -2.51 -3.21 -10.71
N LEU A 93 -1.19 -3.39 -10.75
CA LEU A 93 -0.28 -2.70 -9.82
C LEU A 93 -0.32 -1.19 -9.99
N GLN A 94 -0.33 -0.70 -11.23
CA GLN A 94 -0.49 0.73 -11.53
C GLN A 94 -1.78 1.31 -10.93
N LEU A 95 -2.91 0.63 -11.10
CA LEU A 95 -4.20 1.06 -10.53
C LEU A 95 -4.21 1.07 -8.98
N LEU A 96 -3.41 0.21 -8.36
CA LEU A 96 -3.24 0.16 -6.91
C LEU A 96 -2.34 1.29 -6.41
N GLU A 97 -1.28 1.61 -7.14
CA GLU A 97 -0.34 2.68 -6.78
C GLU A 97 -0.96 4.08 -6.94
N THR A 98 -1.85 4.28 -7.92
CA THR A 98 -2.54 5.57 -8.16
C THR A 98 -3.67 5.89 -7.17
N ARG A 99 -3.91 5.05 -6.17
CA ARG A 99 -4.92 5.34 -5.14
C ARG A 99 -4.47 6.49 -4.26
N LEU A 100 -5.36 7.43 -3.95
CA LEU A 100 -5.03 8.60 -3.12
C LEU A 100 -4.45 8.24 -1.74
N ASP A 101 -5.00 7.22 -1.05
CA ASP A 101 -4.43 6.78 0.23
C ASP A 101 -3.03 6.19 0.10
N ASN A 102 -2.74 5.54 -1.03
CA ASN A 102 -1.40 5.02 -1.32
C ASN A 102 -0.43 6.13 -1.73
N VAL A 103 -0.84 7.08 -2.58
CA VAL A 103 -0.02 8.23 -2.97
C VAL A 103 0.36 9.08 -1.76
N VAL A 104 -0.58 9.34 -0.85
CA VAL A 104 -0.31 10.06 0.42
C VAL A 104 0.69 9.31 1.30
N TYR A 105 0.66 7.98 1.29
CA TYR A 105 1.67 7.15 1.97
C TYR A 105 3.04 7.23 1.26
N ARG A 106 3.08 7.15 -0.07
CA ARG A 106 4.31 7.29 -0.88
C ARG A 106 4.94 8.68 -0.76
N MET A 107 4.13 9.72 -0.55
CA MET A 107 4.60 11.09 -0.26
C MET A 107 5.17 11.27 1.15
N GLY A 108 5.11 10.25 2.02
CA GLY A 108 5.63 10.34 3.39
C GLY A 108 4.76 11.14 4.36
N PHE A 109 3.59 11.67 3.93
CA PHE A 109 2.67 12.40 4.82
C PHE A 109 2.04 11.52 5.90
N ALA A 110 2.16 10.20 5.78
CA ALA A 110 1.79 9.26 6.82
C ALA A 110 2.71 8.04 6.80
N VAL A 111 3.10 7.58 8.00
CA VAL A 111 4.06 6.47 8.17
C VAL A 111 3.54 5.12 7.64
N THR A 112 2.22 4.93 7.60
CA THR A 112 1.61 3.68 7.12
C THR A 112 0.37 3.97 6.27
N ARG A 113 0.03 3.06 5.34
CA ARG A 113 -1.18 3.17 4.50
C ARG A 113 -2.49 3.32 5.32
N PRO A 114 -2.72 2.60 6.44
CA PRO A 114 -3.91 2.84 7.27
C PRO A 114 -3.98 4.23 7.89
N ALA A 115 -2.84 4.84 8.21
CA ALA A 115 -2.75 6.22 8.71
C ALA A 115 -3.00 7.23 7.57
N ALA A 116 -2.41 7.01 6.39
CA ALA A 116 -2.68 7.80 5.18
C ALA A 116 -4.19 7.81 4.84
N ARG A 117 -4.82 6.64 4.88
CA ARG A 117 -6.27 6.51 4.67
C ARG A 117 -7.09 7.29 5.70
N GLN A 118 -6.67 7.31 6.95
CA GLN A 118 -7.34 8.10 7.98
C GLN A 118 -7.22 9.58 7.69
N LEU A 119 -6.03 10.05 7.27
CA LEU A 119 -5.78 11.43 6.89
C LEU A 119 -6.70 11.87 5.75
N VAL A 120 -6.80 11.04 4.69
CA VAL A 120 -7.72 11.26 3.57
C VAL A 120 -9.18 11.30 4.06
N SER A 121 -9.63 10.26 4.77
CA SER A 121 -11.03 10.16 5.23
C SER A 121 -11.46 11.32 6.12
N HIS A 122 -10.53 11.91 6.88
CA HIS A 122 -10.77 13.03 7.79
C HIS A 122 -10.62 14.40 7.09
N ARG A 123 -10.66 14.44 5.75
CA ARG A 123 -10.53 15.68 4.95
C ARG A 123 -9.20 16.42 5.18
N GLY A 124 -8.14 15.67 5.51
CA GLY A 124 -6.80 16.22 5.71
C GLY A 124 -6.02 16.47 4.41
N VAL A 125 -6.54 16.02 3.26
CA VAL A 125 -5.85 16.03 1.97
C VAL A 125 -6.67 16.81 0.94
N THR A 126 -5.99 17.58 0.11
CA THR A 126 -6.54 18.25 -1.07
C THR A 126 -5.84 17.75 -2.33
N VAL A 127 -6.58 17.69 -3.43
CA VAL A 127 -6.07 17.39 -4.76
C VAL A 127 -6.44 18.56 -5.66
N ASN A 128 -5.45 19.21 -6.28
CA ASN A 128 -5.60 20.41 -7.10
C ASN A 128 -6.44 21.49 -6.38
N GLY A 129 -6.14 21.72 -5.08
CA GLY A 129 -6.82 22.69 -4.22
C GLY A 129 -8.19 22.27 -3.69
N LYS A 130 -8.78 21.16 -4.15
CA LYS A 130 -10.10 20.68 -3.69
C LYS A 130 -9.95 19.60 -2.63
N SER A 131 -10.73 19.68 -1.55
CA SER A 131 -10.72 18.65 -0.50
C SER A 131 -11.28 17.33 -1.02
N VAL A 132 -10.50 16.24 -0.90
CA VAL A 132 -10.90 14.89 -1.33
C VAL A 132 -10.78 13.94 -0.14
N ASN A 133 -11.88 13.31 0.24
CA ASN A 133 -11.94 12.35 1.35
C ASN A 133 -12.10 10.89 0.93
N LEU A 134 -12.07 10.62 -0.37
CA LEU A 134 -12.21 9.27 -0.92
C LEU A 134 -10.84 8.62 -1.11
N ALA A 135 -10.50 7.68 -0.23
CA ALA A 135 -9.24 6.92 -0.31
C ALA A 135 -9.01 6.18 -1.64
N SER A 136 -10.09 5.79 -2.33
CA SER A 136 -10.01 5.12 -3.64
C SER A 136 -9.99 6.06 -4.84
N TYR A 137 -9.92 7.38 -4.61
CA TYR A 137 -9.71 8.35 -5.67
C TYR A 137 -8.47 7.97 -6.49
N GLN A 138 -8.57 8.06 -7.81
CA GLN A 138 -7.50 7.70 -8.74
C GLN A 138 -6.77 8.98 -9.13
N VAL A 139 -5.56 9.12 -8.61
CA VAL A 139 -4.66 10.23 -8.89
C VAL A 139 -4.10 10.09 -10.30
N LYS A 140 -4.04 11.20 -11.02
CA LYS A 140 -3.45 11.27 -12.38
C LYS A 140 -2.07 11.89 -12.31
N ALA A 141 -1.25 11.57 -13.31
CA ALA A 141 0.03 12.26 -13.51
C ALA A 141 -0.21 13.78 -13.63
N GLY A 142 0.62 14.56 -12.94
CA GLY A 142 0.51 16.01 -12.83
C GLY A 142 -0.42 16.52 -11.71
N ASP A 143 -1.19 15.66 -11.03
CA ASP A 143 -2.02 16.11 -9.91
C ASP A 143 -1.14 16.61 -8.75
N ALA A 144 -1.50 17.79 -8.22
CA ALA A 144 -0.91 18.36 -7.03
C ALA A 144 -1.69 17.91 -5.79
N ILE A 145 -1.03 17.20 -4.88
CA ILE A 145 -1.59 16.73 -3.62
C ILE A 145 -1.01 17.58 -2.50
N ALA A 146 -1.86 18.14 -1.64
CA ALA A 146 -1.43 18.93 -0.50
C ALA A 146 -2.18 18.53 0.76
N LEU A 147 -1.60 18.86 1.90
CA LEU A 147 -2.30 18.75 3.19
C LEU A 147 -3.06 20.03 3.49
N SER A 148 -4.20 19.89 4.16
CA SER A 148 -4.88 21.05 4.73
C SER A 148 -4.05 21.64 5.88
N GLU A 149 -4.18 22.94 6.14
CA GLU A 149 -3.43 23.62 7.22
C GLU A 149 -3.57 22.91 8.58
N LYS A 150 -4.79 22.44 8.87
CA LYS A 150 -5.09 21.68 10.10
C LYS A 150 -4.39 20.33 10.13
N ALA A 151 -4.23 19.67 8.98
CA ALA A 151 -3.54 18.39 8.88
C ALA A 151 -2.02 18.56 8.97
N ALA A 152 -1.45 19.58 8.32
CA ALA A 152 -0.02 19.88 8.35
C ALA A 152 0.50 20.18 9.77
N LYS A 153 -0.33 20.79 10.63
CA LYS A 153 0.00 21.05 12.05
C LYS A 153 -0.03 19.80 12.95
N GLN A 154 -0.48 18.66 12.46
CA GLN A 154 -0.57 17.45 13.28
C GLN A 154 0.81 16.84 13.49
N LEU A 155 1.18 16.60 14.75
CA LEU A 155 2.46 16.01 15.12
C LEU A 155 2.75 14.71 14.34
N ARG A 156 1.75 13.84 14.18
CA ARG A 156 1.87 12.58 13.43
C ARG A 156 2.30 12.75 11.96
N VAL A 157 2.00 13.88 11.33
CA VAL A 157 2.37 14.18 9.93
C VAL A 157 3.82 14.67 9.89
N GLN A 158 4.20 15.54 10.83
CA GLN A 158 5.56 16.04 10.96
C GLN A 158 6.54 14.90 11.25
N GLU A 159 6.19 14.02 12.20
CA GLU A 159 6.95 12.80 12.48
C GLU A 159 7.00 11.87 11.26
N ALA A 160 5.93 11.78 10.47
CA ALA A 160 5.91 10.94 9.28
C ALA A 160 6.89 11.42 8.21
N LEU A 161 6.99 12.73 7.99
CA LEU A 161 7.97 13.31 7.08
C LEU A 161 9.40 13.08 7.55
N THR A 162 9.66 13.22 8.86
CA THR A 162 10.99 12.93 9.42
C THR A 162 11.38 11.48 9.19
N VAL A 163 10.47 10.54 9.46
CA VAL A 163 10.70 9.10 9.20
C VAL A 163 10.88 8.82 7.71
N ALA A 164 10.10 9.46 6.84
CA ALA A 164 10.22 9.31 5.39
C ALA A 164 11.57 9.81 4.87
N ALA A 165 12.06 10.94 5.38
CA ALA A 165 13.37 11.49 5.02
C ALA A 165 14.54 10.63 5.54
N GLN A 166 14.43 10.09 6.76
CA GLN A 166 15.47 9.23 7.34
C GLN A 166 15.63 7.89 6.63
N HIS A 167 14.55 7.36 6.06
CA HIS A 167 14.51 6.03 5.44
C HIS A 167 14.38 6.08 3.90
N ASP A 168 14.48 7.26 3.29
CA ASP A 168 14.35 7.50 1.85
C ASP A 168 13.14 6.76 1.22
N LEU A 169 11.96 6.96 1.81
CA LEU A 169 10.75 6.20 1.45
C LEU A 169 10.00 6.79 0.25
N SER A 170 10.42 7.95 -0.24
CA SER A 170 9.78 8.68 -1.33
C SER A 170 10.24 8.12 -2.67
N PRO A 171 9.35 7.53 -3.47
CA PRO A 171 9.74 6.96 -4.76
C PRO A 171 9.96 8.03 -5.83
N SER A 172 10.67 7.67 -6.90
CA SER A 172 11.03 8.56 -8.03
C SER A 172 9.84 9.22 -8.75
N TRP A 173 8.69 8.53 -8.78
CA TRP A 173 7.48 9.00 -9.47
C TRP A 173 6.66 10.02 -8.65
N VAL A 174 7.15 10.43 -7.48
CA VAL A 174 6.52 11.42 -6.60
C VAL A 174 7.51 12.52 -6.26
N GLU A 175 7.08 13.77 -6.36
CA GLU A 175 7.80 14.92 -5.81
C GLU A 175 7.15 15.36 -4.51
N VAL A 176 7.95 15.70 -3.50
CA VAL A 176 7.46 16.19 -2.21
C VAL A 176 8.26 17.43 -1.78
N ASP A 177 7.55 18.51 -1.49
CA ASP A 177 8.05 19.66 -0.76
C ASP A 177 7.61 19.53 0.70
N SER A 178 8.54 19.07 1.55
CA SER A 178 8.31 18.87 2.98
C SER A 178 8.04 20.17 3.74
N GLY A 179 8.50 21.32 3.25
CA GLY A 179 8.27 22.62 3.89
C GLY A 179 6.84 23.11 3.71
N LYS A 180 6.26 22.87 2.52
CA LYS A 180 4.89 23.27 2.19
C LYS A 180 3.84 22.18 2.40
N PHE A 181 4.25 20.95 2.72
CA PHE A 181 3.36 19.77 2.78
C PHE A 181 2.58 19.57 1.48
N THR A 182 3.26 19.81 0.37
CA THR A 182 2.73 19.68 -1.00
C THR A 182 3.56 18.66 -1.77
N GLY A 183 2.95 17.96 -2.72
CA GLY A 183 3.64 17.05 -3.60
C GLY A 183 2.95 16.93 -4.95
N ILE A 184 3.72 16.51 -5.96
CA ILE A 184 3.24 16.31 -7.32
C ILE A 184 3.39 14.83 -7.65
N PHE A 185 2.31 14.21 -8.12
CA PHE A 185 2.38 12.86 -8.66
C PHE A 185 2.91 12.94 -10.10
N LYS A 186 4.21 12.70 -10.30
CA LYS A 186 4.89 12.97 -11.59
C LYS A 186 4.38 12.07 -12.70
N ALA A 187 4.36 10.78 -12.45
CA ALA A 187 4.01 9.77 -13.44
C ALA A 187 3.40 8.54 -12.77
N VAL A 188 2.72 7.72 -13.56
CA VAL A 188 2.31 6.37 -13.14
C VAL A 188 3.56 5.50 -13.15
N PRO A 189 3.88 4.74 -12.07
CA PRO A 189 5.08 3.93 -12.02
C PRO A 189 5.05 2.80 -13.04
N ASP A 190 6.22 2.49 -13.59
CA ASP A 190 6.43 1.29 -14.39
C ASP A 190 6.68 0.08 -13.49
N ARG A 191 6.65 -1.12 -14.07
CA ARG A 191 6.85 -2.36 -13.31
C ARG A 191 8.22 -2.42 -12.63
N SER A 192 9.24 -1.85 -13.25
CA SER A 192 10.62 -1.78 -12.74
C SER A 192 10.75 -0.93 -11.49
N ASP A 193 9.85 0.03 -11.30
CA ASP A 193 9.88 0.95 -10.14
C ASP A 193 9.23 0.31 -8.90
N LEU A 194 8.54 -0.81 -9.08
CA LEU A 194 7.80 -1.49 -8.02
C LEU A 194 8.61 -2.66 -7.44
N PRO A 195 8.38 -3.00 -6.16
CA PRO A 195 9.05 -4.13 -5.52
C PRO A 195 8.97 -5.43 -6.33
N ALA A 196 10.13 -6.06 -6.56
CA ALA A 196 10.26 -7.31 -7.31
C ALA A 196 9.75 -8.54 -6.53
N ASP A 197 9.47 -8.38 -5.23
CA ASP A 197 8.96 -9.45 -4.36
C ASP A 197 7.50 -9.84 -4.66
N ILE A 198 6.78 -9.01 -5.42
CA ILE A 198 5.41 -9.28 -5.87
C ILE A 198 5.47 -10.01 -7.21
N ASN A 199 4.77 -11.15 -7.30
CA ASN A 199 4.56 -11.89 -8.54
C ASN A 199 3.11 -11.73 -9.00
N GLU A 200 2.87 -10.72 -9.82
CA GLU A 200 1.55 -10.40 -10.35
C GLU A 200 0.96 -11.48 -11.27
N ALA A 201 1.79 -12.30 -11.93
CA ALA A 201 1.33 -13.34 -12.83
C ALA A 201 0.46 -14.38 -12.10
N LEU A 202 0.87 -14.79 -10.89
CA LEU A 202 0.12 -15.71 -10.05
C LEU A 202 -1.27 -15.17 -9.66
N ILE A 203 -1.42 -13.84 -9.57
CA ILE A 203 -2.70 -13.18 -9.27
C ILE A 203 -3.62 -13.23 -10.49
N VAL A 204 -3.06 -13.02 -11.67
CA VAL A 204 -3.78 -13.12 -12.95
C VAL A 204 -4.27 -14.55 -13.16
N GLU A 205 -3.40 -15.55 -12.96
CA GLU A 205 -3.76 -16.96 -13.04
C GLU A 205 -4.91 -17.31 -12.09
N LEU A 206 -4.87 -16.82 -10.85
CA LEU A 206 -5.91 -17.10 -9.86
C LEU A 206 -7.30 -16.60 -10.29
N TYR A 207 -7.37 -15.43 -10.92
CA TYR A 207 -8.63 -14.83 -11.37
C TYR A 207 -9.06 -15.27 -12.77
N SER A 208 -8.19 -15.99 -13.49
CA SER A 208 -8.49 -16.58 -14.79
C SER A 208 -9.02 -18.02 -14.69
N LYS A 209 -9.10 -18.57 -13.46
CA LYS A 209 -9.81 -19.80 -13.13
C LYS A 209 -11.30 -19.52 -12.94
#